data_AF-A0A521I9I4-F1
#
_entry.id   AF-A0A521I9I4-F1
#
_cell.length_a   1.000
_cell.length_b   1.000
_cell.length_c   1.000
_cell.angle_alpha   90.00
_cell.angle_beta   90.00
_cell.angle_gamma   90.00
#
_symmetry.space_group_name_H-M   'P 1'
#
loop_
_entity.id
_entity.type
_entity.pdbx_description
1 polymer ?
#
loop_
_entity_poly.entity_id
_entity_poly.type
_entity_poly.pdbx_seq_one_letter_code
_entity_poly.pdbx_strand_id
1 'polypeptide(L)'
;MKKLTAFAISALLFAALGFVAFAPLAQAHAELKECTPAIDGTVATAPEKLTCETSQAMKAEGSSLQVFDANGVQVDKGDSAVDLNDPERTIISVSLDTAKMKDGVYTVKWTTVSADDSDQATGEFNFTVGHAMEMHGTETPAAAETSTVTHPNDDPSIGVITIDGKQVTLKIVSPANDATVPAGDVKIEAAVDGVQLGEDYHLHFYLGDKLLGMAEGAETSFTAKLEPGAYEVKVTLGDSNHQDINNASVHVTVAAAEAAQATATPAATEAAPAATPAPTETAPSTLPATGGEVGFGFYALLAVLGLVIFGAGTFVYARNKQ
;
A
#
# COMPACT_ATOMS: atom_id res chain seq x y z
N MET A 1 -3.58 65.98 4.72
CA MET A 1 -3.64 65.18 5.98
C MET A 1 -4.98 64.45 6.15
N LYS A 2 -6.11 65.11 6.46
CA LYS A 2 -7.40 64.45 6.79
C LYS A 2 -8.02 63.47 5.77
N LYS A 3 -7.63 63.50 4.48
CA LYS A 3 -8.15 62.60 3.43
C LYS A 3 -7.33 61.32 3.22
N LEU A 4 -6.04 61.28 3.57
CA LEU A 4 -5.23 60.06 3.45
C LEU A 4 -5.54 59.06 4.58
N THR A 5 -5.82 59.56 5.79
CA THR A 5 -6.18 58.72 6.95
C THR A 5 -7.46 57.93 6.73
N ALA A 6 -8.47 58.52 6.09
CA ALA A 6 -9.73 57.83 5.78
C ALA A 6 -9.55 56.68 4.77
N PHE A 7 -8.68 56.85 3.77
CA PHE A 7 -8.42 55.82 2.76
C PHE A 7 -7.60 54.66 3.32
N ALA A 8 -6.60 54.96 4.15
CA ALA A 8 -5.78 53.94 4.83
C ALA A 8 -6.62 53.05 5.78
N ILE A 9 -7.54 53.65 6.55
CA ILE A 9 -8.43 52.90 7.46
C ILE A 9 -9.40 52.02 6.67
N SER A 10 -9.97 52.50 5.56
CA SER A 10 -10.88 51.72 4.71
C SER A 10 -10.18 50.52 4.04
N ALA A 11 -8.94 50.70 3.58
CA ALA A 11 -8.14 49.63 2.99
C ALA A 11 -7.74 48.57 4.04
N LEU A 12 -7.42 48.99 5.27
CA LEU A 12 -7.10 48.06 6.37
C LEU A 12 -8.31 47.22 6.79
N LEU A 13 -9.50 47.84 6.84
CA LEU A 13 -10.77 47.13 7.11
C LEU A 13 -11.14 46.12 6.02
N PHE A 14 -10.91 46.45 4.74
CA PHE A 14 -11.14 45.50 3.64
C PHE A 14 -10.13 44.34 3.65
N ALA A 15 -8.87 44.60 3.98
CA ALA A 15 -7.86 43.55 4.14
C ALA A 15 -8.15 42.62 5.34
N ALA A 16 -8.64 43.19 6.45
CA ALA A 16 -9.07 42.40 7.62
C ALA A 16 -10.30 41.54 7.35
N LEU A 17 -11.29 42.04 6.59
CA LEU A 17 -12.47 41.26 6.19
C LEU A 17 -12.14 40.11 5.23
N GLY A 18 -11.09 40.24 4.42
CA GLY A 18 -10.67 39.18 3.48
C GLY A 18 -10.03 37.97 4.16
N PHE A 19 -9.49 38.11 5.37
CA PHE A 19 -8.71 37.06 6.04
C PHE A 19 -9.54 36.07 6.87
N VAL A 20 -10.83 36.34 7.09
CA VAL A 20 -11.74 35.48 7.88
C VAL A 20 -12.46 34.43 7.02
N ALA A 21 -12.37 34.53 5.68
CA ALA A 21 -13.12 33.69 4.75
C ALA A 21 -12.42 32.39 4.30
N PHE A 22 -11.24 32.09 4.82
CA PHE A 22 -10.46 30.88 4.50
C PHE A 22 -9.97 30.16 5.77
N ALA A 23 -10.91 29.77 6.62
CA ALA A 23 -10.72 28.52 7.36
C ALA A 23 -10.92 27.37 6.36
N PRO A 24 -10.02 26.37 6.27
CA PRO A 24 -10.27 25.20 5.47
C PRO A 24 -11.44 24.43 6.08
N LEU A 25 -12.59 24.43 5.39
CA LEU A 25 -13.69 23.50 5.63
C LEU A 25 -13.27 22.10 5.16
N ALA A 26 -12.32 21.50 5.88
CA ALA A 26 -12.13 20.06 5.88
C ALA A 26 -13.26 19.43 6.73
N GLN A 27 -14.50 19.53 6.22
CA GLN A 27 -15.60 18.69 6.72
C GLN A 27 -15.39 17.28 6.14
N ALA A 28 -14.52 16.53 6.79
CA ALA A 28 -14.84 15.16 7.10
C ALA A 28 -15.79 15.19 8.31
N HIS A 29 -16.79 14.30 8.34
CA HIS A 29 -17.88 14.32 9.33
C HIS A 29 -17.37 13.90 10.72
N ALA A 30 -18.23 13.50 11.66
CA ALA A 30 -17.88 13.09 13.03
C ALA A 30 -17.06 11.77 13.14
N GLU A 31 -15.98 11.66 12.38
CA GLU A 31 -15.03 10.53 12.33
C GLU A 31 -14.21 10.41 13.62
N LEU A 32 -13.74 9.20 13.92
CA LEU A 32 -12.87 8.94 15.08
C LEU A 32 -11.47 9.56 14.85
N LYS A 33 -10.97 10.35 15.81
CA LYS A 33 -9.58 10.84 15.85
C LYS A 33 -8.66 9.85 16.55
N GLU A 34 -9.03 9.50 17.78
CA GLU A 34 -8.22 8.76 18.74
C GLU A 34 -9.11 7.81 19.53
N CYS A 35 -8.56 6.65 19.92
CA CYS A 35 -9.24 5.67 20.75
C CYS A 35 -8.31 5.14 21.85
N THR A 36 -8.89 4.56 22.89
CA THR A 36 -8.21 3.74 23.90
C THR A 36 -9.04 2.48 24.14
N PRO A 37 -8.58 1.27 23.75
CA PRO A 37 -7.34 0.97 23.01
C PRO A 37 -7.13 1.78 21.73
N ALA A 38 -5.88 2.05 21.39
CA ALA A 38 -5.52 2.81 20.20
C ALA A 38 -5.93 2.07 18.91
N ILE A 39 -6.25 2.84 17.88
CA ILE A 39 -6.50 2.37 16.52
C ILE A 39 -5.26 1.58 16.04
N ASP A 40 -5.48 0.32 15.66
CA ASP A 40 -4.48 -0.70 15.31
C ASP A 40 -3.39 -0.92 16.38
N GLY A 41 -3.71 -0.56 17.62
CA GLY A 41 -2.83 -0.67 18.78
C GLY A 41 -2.92 -2.03 19.49
N THR A 42 -1.89 -2.33 20.30
CA THR A 42 -1.84 -3.54 21.15
C THR A 42 -1.91 -3.17 22.62
N VAL A 43 -2.73 -3.89 23.40
CA VAL A 43 -2.82 -3.78 24.87
C VAL A 43 -2.51 -5.13 25.51
N ALA A 44 -1.66 -5.13 26.55
CA ALA A 44 -1.14 -6.36 27.14
C ALA A 44 -2.20 -7.25 27.86
N THR A 45 -3.38 -6.70 28.15
CA THR A 45 -4.47 -7.37 28.87
C THR A 45 -5.83 -6.86 28.37
N ALA A 46 -6.86 -7.69 28.46
CA ALA A 46 -8.22 -7.32 28.06
C ALA A 46 -8.69 -6.03 28.78
N PRO A 47 -8.99 -4.94 28.05
CA PRO A 47 -9.44 -3.69 28.64
C PRO A 47 -10.91 -3.77 29.05
N GLU A 48 -11.30 -3.08 30.13
CA GLU A 48 -12.70 -3.09 30.60
C GLU A 48 -13.65 -2.21 29.75
N LYS A 49 -13.08 -1.30 28.96
CA LYS A 49 -13.80 -0.25 28.23
C LYS A 49 -13.02 0.17 26.98
N LEU A 50 -13.74 0.39 25.88
CA LEU A 50 -13.26 1.12 24.72
C LEU A 50 -13.82 2.55 24.78
N THR A 51 -12.98 3.55 24.57
CA THR A 51 -13.37 4.97 24.50
C THR A 51 -12.72 5.60 23.27
N CYS A 52 -13.46 6.42 22.52
CA CYS A 52 -12.96 7.15 21.35
C CYS A 52 -13.40 8.61 21.37
N GLU A 53 -12.58 9.49 20.78
CA GLU A 53 -12.88 10.90 20.52
C GLU A 53 -13.15 11.12 19.02
N THR A 54 -14.16 11.92 18.67
CA THR A 54 -14.48 12.31 17.30
C THR A 54 -13.95 13.68 16.88
N SER A 55 -13.91 13.93 15.57
CA SER A 55 -13.61 15.23 14.96
C SER A 55 -14.57 16.35 15.40
N GLN A 56 -15.85 16.00 15.60
CA GLN A 56 -17.01 16.89 15.80
C GLN A 56 -17.98 16.29 16.81
N ALA A 57 -18.87 17.13 17.36
CA ALA A 57 -19.90 16.72 18.32
C ALA A 57 -20.86 15.67 17.71
N MET A 58 -21.22 14.65 18.51
CA MET A 58 -22.14 13.58 18.12
C MET A 58 -23.55 13.75 18.68
N LYS A 59 -24.54 13.21 17.95
CA LYS A 59 -25.84 12.84 18.51
C LYS A 59 -25.72 11.48 19.21
N ALA A 60 -26.30 11.36 20.40
CA ALA A 60 -26.38 10.07 21.08
C ALA A 60 -27.30 9.08 20.34
N GLU A 61 -28.38 9.57 19.74
CA GLU A 61 -29.24 8.78 18.85
C GLU A 61 -28.49 8.48 17.54
N GLY A 62 -28.27 7.21 17.23
CA GLY A 62 -27.63 6.76 15.99
C GLY A 62 -26.11 6.67 15.99
N SER A 63 -25.42 7.09 17.05
CA SER A 63 -23.96 6.87 17.21
C SER A 63 -23.69 5.64 18.10
N SER A 64 -22.81 4.75 17.65
CA SER A 64 -22.50 3.49 18.34
C SER A 64 -21.08 2.98 18.06
N LEU A 65 -20.52 2.27 19.05
CA LEU A 65 -19.38 1.36 18.91
C LEU A 65 -19.87 -0.07 19.14
N GLN A 66 -19.33 -1.01 18.38
CA GLN A 66 -19.52 -2.45 18.57
C GLN A 66 -18.18 -3.16 18.42
N VAL A 67 -17.87 -4.11 19.29
CA VAL A 67 -16.56 -4.78 19.34
C VAL A 67 -16.75 -6.28 19.20
N PHE A 68 -16.05 -6.87 18.23
CA PHE A 68 -16.14 -8.27 17.86
C PHE A 68 -14.79 -8.96 18.00
N ASP A 69 -14.78 -10.24 18.35
CA ASP A 69 -13.60 -11.09 18.20
C ASP A 69 -13.39 -11.52 16.74
N ALA A 70 -12.28 -12.22 16.46
CA ALA A 70 -11.97 -12.75 15.13
C ALA A 70 -12.99 -13.77 14.56
N ASN A 71 -13.94 -14.26 15.38
CA ASN A 71 -15.04 -15.14 14.95
C ASN A 71 -16.33 -14.36 14.66
N GLY A 72 -16.31 -13.03 14.78
CA GLY A 72 -17.51 -12.18 14.67
C GLY A 72 -18.43 -12.23 15.89
N VAL A 73 -17.97 -12.76 17.03
CA VAL A 73 -18.75 -12.77 18.28
C VAL A 73 -18.60 -11.41 18.95
N GLN A 74 -19.73 -10.76 19.26
CA GLN A 74 -19.74 -9.48 19.96
C GLN A 74 -19.24 -9.66 21.42
N VAL A 75 -18.16 -8.96 21.76
CA VAL A 75 -17.50 -9.00 23.08
C VAL A 75 -17.73 -7.74 23.91
N ASP A 76 -18.41 -6.74 23.37
CA ASP A 76 -18.93 -5.63 24.16
C ASP A 76 -20.24 -5.98 24.92
N LYS A 77 -20.71 -5.09 25.78
CA LYS A 77 -21.90 -5.27 26.62
C LYS A 77 -23.19 -4.67 26.03
N GLY A 78 -23.14 -4.15 24.80
CA GLY A 78 -24.27 -3.49 24.13
C GLY A 78 -24.64 -2.13 24.73
N ASP A 79 -23.76 -1.54 25.55
CA ASP A 79 -23.99 -0.32 26.33
C ASP A 79 -23.27 0.92 25.74
N SER A 80 -23.03 0.91 24.43
CA SER A 80 -22.37 2.01 23.73
C SER A 80 -23.14 3.32 23.90
N ALA A 81 -22.47 4.37 24.36
CA ALA A 81 -23.05 5.68 24.58
C ALA A 81 -22.05 6.82 24.30
N VAL A 82 -22.55 7.89 23.68
CA VAL A 82 -21.91 9.22 23.69
C VAL A 82 -21.97 9.76 25.13
N ASP A 83 -20.85 10.28 25.64
CA ASP A 83 -20.84 10.87 26.97
C ASP A 83 -21.63 12.19 26.97
N LEU A 84 -22.75 12.19 27.70
CA LEU A 84 -23.62 13.37 27.82
C LEU A 84 -23.14 14.37 28.90
N ASN A 85 -22.10 14.00 29.66
CA ASN A 85 -21.43 14.87 30.63
C ASN A 85 -20.27 15.64 29.99
N ASP A 86 -19.74 15.14 28.87
CA ASP A 86 -18.85 15.89 27.99
C ASP A 86 -19.65 17.04 27.32
N PRO A 87 -19.28 18.31 27.55
CA PRO A 87 -19.97 19.44 26.94
C PRO A 87 -19.76 19.53 25.42
N GLU A 88 -18.68 18.95 24.89
CA GLU A 88 -18.37 18.95 23.45
C GLU A 88 -19.02 17.77 22.72
N ARG A 89 -19.43 16.72 23.45
CA ARG A 89 -20.06 15.48 22.94
C ARG A 89 -19.21 14.78 21.86
N THR A 90 -17.89 14.89 21.98
CA THR A 90 -16.92 14.24 21.10
C THR A 90 -16.50 12.88 21.64
N ILE A 91 -16.79 12.57 22.90
CA ILE A 91 -16.46 11.27 23.51
C ILE A 91 -17.60 10.26 23.33
N ILE A 92 -17.28 9.09 22.78
CA ILE A 92 -18.14 7.90 22.74
C ILE A 92 -17.43 6.71 23.37
N SER A 93 -18.17 5.82 24.03
CA SER A 93 -17.56 4.65 24.67
C SER A 93 -18.51 3.48 24.84
N VAL A 94 -17.94 2.27 24.97
CA VAL A 94 -18.66 1.02 25.21
C VAL A 94 -17.90 0.17 26.24
N SER A 95 -18.61 -0.51 27.13
CA SER A 95 -18.00 -1.42 28.10
C SER A 95 -17.71 -2.77 27.44
N LEU A 96 -16.55 -3.34 27.74
CA LEU A 96 -16.13 -4.63 27.22
C LEU A 96 -16.38 -5.74 28.23
N ASP A 97 -16.70 -6.94 27.74
CA ASP A 97 -16.88 -8.14 28.54
C ASP A 97 -15.56 -8.92 28.59
N THR A 98 -14.69 -8.52 29.52
CA THR A 98 -13.35 -9.11 29.69
C THR A 98 -13.36 -10.62 29.97
N ALA A 99 -14.51 -11.20 30.37
CA ALA A 99 -14.67 -12.64 30.50
C ALA A 99 -14.84 -13.38 29.15
N LYS A 100 -15.22 -12.67 28.09
CA LYS A 100 -15.24 -13.16 26.70
C LYS A 100 -13.91 -12.92 25.97
N MET A 101 -13.15 -11.91 26.40
CA MET A 101 -11.91 -11.51 25.74
C MET A 101 -10.72 -12.39 26.13
N LYS A 102 -10.01 -12.88 25.11
CA LYS A 102 -8.72 -13.57 25.20
C LYS A 102 -7.65 -12.77 24.44
N ASP A 103 -6.40 -13.23 24.48
CA ASP A 103 -5.36 -12.74 23.58
C ASP A 103 -5.78 -12.98 22.11
N GLY A 104 -5.60 -11.98 21.26
CA GLY A 104 -6.09 -11.99 19.87
C GLY A 104 -6.47 -10.61 19.33
N VAL A 105 -6.89 -10.57 18.07
CA VAL A 105 -7.34 -9.35 17.37
C VAL A 105 -8.85 -9.15 17.55
N TYR A 106 -9.24 -7.89 17.75
CA TYR A 106 -10.63 -7.44 17.90
C TYR A 106 -10.94 -6.37 16.87
N THR A 107 -12.08 -6.50 16.20
CA THR A 107 -12.57 -5.50 15.25
C THR A 107 -13.61 -4.61 15.93
N VAL A 108 -13.37 -3.31 15.92
CA VAL A 108 -14.32 -2.28 16.33
C VAL A 108 -15.04 -1.79 15.09
N LYS A 109 -16.35 -1.99 15.03
CA LYS A 109 -17.23 -1.32 14.07
C LYS A 109 -17.82 -0.07 14.73
N TRP A 110 -17.80 1.05 14.03
CA TRP A 110 -18.30 2.32 14.55
C TRP A 110 -19.27 2.99 13.58
N THR A 111 -20.20 3.73 14.16
CA THR A 111 -21.14 4.60 13.47
C THR A 111 -21.25 5.88 14.29
N THR A 112 -21.19 7.03 13.64
CA THR A 112 -21.35 8.33 14.30
C THR A 112 -22.32 9.18 13.49
N VAL A 113 -23.14 9.96 14.20
CA VAL A 113 -24.07 10.92 13.59
C VAL A 113 -23.69 12.30 14.11
N SER A 114 -23.26 13.17 13.19
CA SER A 114 -22.89 14.55 13.50
C SER A 114 -24.05 15.32 14.13
N ALA A 115 -23.76 16.08 15.19
CA ALA A 115 -24.74 16.95 15.85
C ALA A 115 -25.12 18.16 14.99
N ASP A 116 -24.22 18.62 14.11
CA ASP A 116 -24.32 19.88 13.39
C ASP A 116 -25.16 19.77 12.11
N ASP A 117 -24.93 18.72 11.30
CA ASP A 117 -25.61 18.49 10.01
C ASP A 117 -26.51 17.25 9.99
N SER A 118 -26.35 16.31 10.94
CA SER A 118 -27.02 14.99 10.98
C SER A 118 -26.44 13.94 10.04
N ASP A 119 -25.32 14.22 9.37
CA ASP A 119 -24.71 13.24 8.47
C ASP A 119 -24.08 12.09 9.27
N GLN A 120 -24.17 10.89 8.70
CA GLN A 120 -23.67 9.65 9.28
C GLN A 120 -22.30 9.33 8.70
N ALA A 121 -21.33 9.03 9.56
CA ALA A 121 -20.08 8.38 9.20
C ALA A 121 -20.04 6.97 9.80
N THR A 122 -19.34 6.07 9.11
CA THR A 122 -19.18 4.66 9.51
C THR A 122 -17.77 4.19 9.17
N GLY A 123 -17.23 3.29 9.97
CA GLY A 123 -15.96 2.65 9.65
C GLY A 123 -15.65 1.51 10.60
N GLU A 124 -14.48 0.91 10.40
CA GLU A 124 -13.99 -0.19 11.22
C GLU A 124 -12.49 0.01 11.49
N PHE A 125 -12.00 -0.46 12.63
CA PHE A 125 -10.57 -0.54 12.94
C PHE A 125 -10.29 -1.72 13.87
N ASN A 126 -9.02 -2.10 14.05
CA ASN A 126 -8.67 -3.23 14.91
C ASN A 126 -7.92 -2.80 16.18
N PHE A 127 -7.92 -3.64 17.21
CA PHE A 127 -6.90 -3.61 18.26
C PHE A 127 -6.57 -5.03 18.73
N THR A 128 -5.38 -5.21 19.28
CA THR A 128 -4.90 -6.53 19.75
C THR A 128 -4.87 -6.57 21.27
N VAL A 129 -5.37 -7.65 21.86
CA VAL A 129 -5.18 -7.98 23.27
C VAL A 129 -4.08 -9.03 23.41
N GLY A 130 -3.25 -8.90 24.44
CA GLY A 130 -2.23 -9.86 24.80
C GLY A 130 -0.87 -9.54 24.18
N HIS A 131 -0.04 -10.57 24.02
CA HIS A 131 1.20 -10.46 23.25
C HIS A 131 0.92 -10.80 21.80
N ALA A 132 1.28 -9.91 20.87
CA ALA A 132 1.16 -10.18 19.45
C ALA A 132 2.14 -11.30 19.05
N MET A 133 1.66 -12.55 18.91
CA MET A 133 2.29 -13.61 18.10
C MET A 133 1.35 -14.81 17.82
N GLU A 134 1.44 -15.25 16.55
CA GLU A 134 1.31 -16.62 16.03
C GLU A 134 -0.06 -17.33 15.92
N MET A 135 -0.35 -17.76 14.68
CA MET A 135 -1.53 -18.52 14.29
C MET A 135 -1.37 -20.04 14.50
N HIS A 136 -2.47 -20.71 14.89
CA HIS A 136 -2.77 -22.10 14.56
C HIS A 136 -4.28 -22.32 14.65
N GLY A 137 -4.93 -22.82 13.59
CA GLY A 137 -6.39 -23.01 13.53
C GLY A 137 -6.84 -24.46 13.70
N THR A 138 -8.16 -24.69 13.78
CA THR A 138 -8.83 -25.94 13.31
C THR A 138 -10.37 -25.82 13.22
N GLU A 139 -10.86 -25.68 11.97
CA GLU A 139 -12.12 -26.18 11.35
C GLU A 139 -13.55 -25.79 11.82
N THR A 140 -14.48 -25.93 10.86
CA THR A 140 -15.76 -25.20 10.66
C THR A 140 -16.96 -26.15 10.54
N PRO A 141 -18.20 -25.72 10.90
CA PRO A 141 -19.25 -25.45 9.88
C PRO A 141 -20.23 -24.29 10.25
N ALA A 142 -20.97 -23.62 9.35
CA ALA A 142 -20.94 -23.48 7.87
C ALA A 142 -21.96 -22.40 7.39
N ALA A 143 -21.80 -21.94 6.13
CA ALA A 143 -22.80 -21.31 5.23
C ALA A 143 -23.40 -19.90 5.52
N ALA A 144 -22.75 -18.89 4.94
CA ALA A 144 -23.40 -17.82 4.18
C ALA A 144 -22.51 -17.48 2.96
N GLU A 145 -23.09 -17.03 1.84
CA GLU A 145 -22.33 -16.75 0.61
C GLU A 145 -21.51 -15.46 0.74
N THR A 146 -20.26 -15.61 1.18
CA THR A 146 -19.18 -14.63 1.07
C THR A 146 -18.02 -15.35 0.42
N SER A 147 -17.31 -14.70 -0.50
CA SER A 147 -16.23 -15.31 -1.25
C SER A 147 -15.01 -15.57 -0.35
N THR A 148 -15.01 -16.71 0.35
CA THR A 148 -13.96 -17.10 1.29
C THR A 148 -12.66 -17.35 0.55
N VAL A 149 -11.63 -16.54 0.83
CA VAL A 149 -10.25 -16.89 0.51
C VAL A 149 -9.85 -18.10 1.33
N THR A 150 -9.27 -19.10 0.66
CA THR A 150 -8.81 -20.36 1.25
C THR A 150 -7.39 -20.65 0.77
N HIS A 151 -6.55 -21.15 1.66
CA HIS A 151 -5.14 -21.44 1.38
C HIS A 151 -4.94 -22.97 1.28
N PRO A 152 -4.58 -23.53 0.10
CA PRO A 152 -4.43 -24.97 -0.06
C PRO A 152 -3.33 -25.57 0.84
N ASN A 153 -3.70 -26.52 1.71
CA ASN A 153 -2.82 -27.10 2.74
C ASN A 153 -2.25 -26.04 3.71
N ASP A 154 -3.01 -24.97 3.96
CA ASP A 154 -2.60 -23.79 4.76
C ASP A 154 -1.34 -23.08 4.20
N ASP A 155 -1.02 -23.25 2.91
CA ASP A 155 0.09 -22.56 2.23
C ASP A 155 -0.30 -21.09 1.93
N PRO A 156 0.25 -20.10 2.66
CA PRO A 156 -0.11 -18.70 2.48
C PRO A 156 0.30 -18.17 1.10
N SER A 157 1.23 -18.83 0.39
CA SER A 157 1.69 -18.39 -0.93
C SER A 157 0.66 -18.63 -2.05
N ILE A 158 -0.48 -19.26 -1.74
CA ILE A 158 -1.54 -19.63 -2.69
C ILE A 158 -2.93 -19.25 -2.14
N GLY A 159 -3.54 -18.18 -2.64
CA GLY A 159 -4.91 -17.78 -2.32
C GLY A 159 -5.93 -18.32 -3.31
N VAL A 160 -6.97 -18.99 -2.82
CA VAL A 160 -8.05 -19.54 -3.65
C VAL A 160 -9.40 -18.95 -3.25
N ILE A 161 -10.10 -18.37 -4.23
CA ILE A 161 -11.44 -17.78 -4.10
C ILE A 161 -12.38 -18.37 -5.17
N THR A 162 -13.69 -18.20 -5.00
CA THR A 162 -14.68 -18.44 -6.08
C THR A 162 -15.26 -17.12 -6.56
N ILE A 163 -15.23 -16.88 -7.88
CA ILE A 163 -15.83 -15.73 -8.57
C ILE A 163 -16.74 -16.28 -9.66
N ASP A 164 -18.02 -15.88 -9.68
CA ASP A 164 -19.04 -16.37 -10.64
C ASP A 164 -19.09 -17.91 -10.79
N GLY A 165 -18.88 -18.63 -9.69
CA GLY A 165 -18.84 -20.10 -9.66
C GLY A 165 -17.58 -20.72 -10.28
N LYS A 166 -16.58 -19.93 -10.68
CA LYS A 166 -15.25 -20.39 -11.10
C LYS A 166 -14.26 -20.24 -9.95
N GLN A 167 -13.41 -21.25 -9.78
CA GLN A 167 -12.28 -21.16 -8.87
C GLN A 167 -11.21 -20.24 -9.49
N VAL A 168 -10.73 -19.27 -8.71
CA VAL A 168 -9.66 -18.34 -9.08
C VAL A 168 -8.52 -18.56 -8.10
N THR A 169 -7.32 -18.77 -8.64
CA THR A 169 -6.11 -19.03 -7.85
C THR A 169 -5.11 -17.90 -8.06
N LEU A 170 -4.69 -17.26 -6.98
CA LEU A 170 -3.56 -16.34 -6.93
C LEU A 170 -2.39 -17.07 -6.28
N LYS A 171 -1.21 -17.03 -6.89
CA LYS A 171 0.01 -17.61 -6.33
C LYS A 171 1.18 -16.63 -6.43
N ILE A 172 1.97 -16.49 -5.37
CA ILE A 172 3.29 -15.87 -5.47
C ILE A 172 4.28 -16.90 -6.06
N VAL A 173 4.94 -16.50 -7.15
CA VAL A 173 5.91 -17.31 -7.89
C VAL A 173 7.35 -16.97 -7.49
N SER A 174 7.61 -15.68 -7.24
CA SER A 174 8.89 -15.17 -6.76
C SER A 174 8.68 -13.93 -5.88
N PRO A 175 9.42 -13.77 -4.76
CA PRO A 175 10.27 -14.78 -4.13
C PRO A 175 9.46 -15.99 -3.63
N ALA A 176 10.11 -17.13 -3.43
CA ALA A 176 9.48 -18.26 -2.75
C ALA A 176 9.33 -17.97 -1.24
N ASN A 177 8.45 -18.71 -0.55
CA ASN A 177 8.36 -18.59 0.91
C ASN A 177 9.69 -18.95 1.59
N ASP A 178 10.03 -18.18 2.62
CA ASP A 178 11.28 -18.21 3.39
C ASP A 178 12.56 -18.00 2.54
N ALA A 179 12.42 -17.48 1.30
CA ALA A 179 13.56 -17.22 0.42
C ALA A 179 14.48 -16.13 0.99
N THR A 180 15.78 -16.28 0.78
CA THR A 180 16.77 -15.22 0.99
C THR A 180 17.13 -14.57 -0.34
N VAL A 181 16.96 -13.26 -0.45
CA VAL A 181 17.23 -12.45 -1.67
C VAL A 181 18.22 -11.32 -1.35
N PRO A 182 19.01 -10.81 -2.31
CA PRO A 182 19.88 -9.67 -2.07
C PRO A 182 19.08 -8.35 -1.97
N ALA A 183 19.54 -7.43 -1.12
CA ALA A 183 19.04 -6.06 -1.07
C ALA A 183 19.28 -5.30 -2.39
N GLY A 184 18.39 -4.37 -2.70
CA GLY A 184 18.29 -3.71 -4.00
C GLY A 184 16.96 -4.01 -4.67
N ASP A 185 16.96 -4.05 -6.00
CA ASP A 185 15.74 -4.19 -6.80
C ASP A 185 15.28 -5.67 -6.82
N VAL A 186 14.28 -5.98 -6.00
CA VAL A 186 13.67 -7.32 -5.87
C VAL A 186 12.41 -7.37 -6.73
N LYS A 187 12.37 -8.29 -7.69
CA LYS A 187 11.19 -8.56 -8.51
C LYS A 187 10.26 -9.54 -7.78
N ILE A 188 9.05 -9.07 -7.48
CA ILE A 188 7.93 -9.87 -7.00
C ILE A 188 7.13 -10.30 -8.23
N GLU A 189 6.86 -11.59 -8.37
CA GLU A 189 6.12 -12.18 -9.49
C GLU A 189 5.00 -13.06 -8.95
N ALA A 190 3.80 -12.89 -9.50
CA ALA A 190 2.64 -13.70 -9.19
C ALA A 190 2.10 -14.39 -10.46
N ALA A 191 1.25 -15.40 -10.24
CA ALA A 191 0.44 -16.05 -11.24
C ALA A 191 -1.02 -16.01 -10.81
N VAL A 192 -1.91 -15.74 -11.75
CA VAL A 192 -3.37 -15.75 -11.55
C VAL A 192 -3.98 -16.71 -12.55
N ASP A 193 -4.81 -17.64 -12.07
CA ASP A 193 -5.61 -18.57 -12.88
C ASP A 193 -7.10 -18.38 -12.56
N GLY A 194 -7.99 -18.71 -13.51
CA GLY A 194 -9.45 -18.60 -13.39
C GLY A 194 -10.06 -17.25 -13.77
N VAL A 195 -9.29 -16.16 -13.83
CA VAL A 195 -9.75 -14.80 -14.18
C VAL A 195 -8.79 -14.09 -15.14
N GLN A 196 -9.28 -13.11 -15.88
CA GLN A 196 -8.48 -12.25 -16.75
C GLN A 196 -8.16 -10.94 -16.03
N LEU A 197 -6.87 -10.57 -15.98
CA LEU A 197 -6.42 -9.27 -15.49
C LEU A 197 -6.58 -8.18 -16.56
N GLY A 198 -6.86 -6.95 -16.14
CA GLY A 198 -7.18 -5.82 -17.00
C GLY A 198 -8.11 -4.82 -16.32
N GLU A 199 -9.25 -4.55 -16.96
CA GLU A 199 -10.22 -3.53 -16.51
C GLU A 199 -10.99 -3.94 -15.25
N ASP A 200 -11.39 -5.21 -15.14
CA ASP A 200 -12.22 -5.71 -14.02
C ASP A 200 -11.41 -6.19 -12.81
N TYR A 201 -10.16 -6.63 -13.02
CA TYR A 201 -9.30 -7.22 -12.00
C TYR A 201 -7.83 -6.88 -12.24
N HIS A 202 -7.10 -6.58 -11.17
CA HIS A 202 -5.67 -6.27 -11.23
C HIS A 202 -4.97 -6.72 -9.94
N LEU A 203 -3.64 -6.58 -9.85
CA LEU A 203 -2.89 -6.97 -8.66
C LEU A 203 -2.44 -5.76 -7.84
N HIS A 204 -2.47 -5.90 -6.52
CA HIS A 204 -1.74 -5.02 -5.61
C HIS A 204 -0.56 -5.76 -4.98
N PHE A 205 0.54 -5.04 -4.75
CA PHE A 205 1.76 -5.58 -4.14
C PHE A 205 2.05 -4.82 -2.84
N TYR A 206 2.28 -5.56 -1.77
CA TYR A 206 2.46 -5.04 -0.42
C TYR A 206 3.75 -5.57 0.24
N LEU A 207 4.27 -4.79 1.19
CA LEU A 207 5.32 -5.17 2.13
C LEU A 207 4.76 -5.00 3.54
N GLY A 208 4.42 -6.11 4.20
CA GLY A 208 3.43 -6.12 5.29
C GLY A 208 2.11 -5.52 4.80
N ASP A 209 1.63 -4.47 5.47
CA ASP A 209 0.42 -3.73 5.07
C ASP A 209 0.69 -2.49 4.22
N LYS A 210 1.96 -2.19 3.93
CA LYS A 210 2.31 -1.05 3.08
C LYS A 210 2.15 -1.41 1.60
N LEU A 211 1.20 -0.78 0.92
CA LEU A 211 1.09 -0.83 -0.54
C LEU A 211 2.39 -0.30 -1.18
N LEU A 212 3.02 -1.13 -2.01
CA LEU A 212 4.18 -0.78 -2.83
C LEU A 212 3.75 -0.22 -4.19
N GLY A 213 2.68 -0.79 -4.77
CA GLY A 213 2.11 -0.38 -6.04
C GLY A 213 1.03 -1.33 -6.54
N MET A 214 0.41 -0.94 -7.64
CA MET A 214 -0.63 -1.69 -8.35
C MET A 214 -0.09 -2.10 -9.73
N ALA A 215 -0.46 -3.29 -10.23
CA ALA A 215 -0.16 -3.68 -11.61
C ALA A 215 -1.01 -2.85 -12.60
N GLU A 216 -0.39 -2.41 -13.70
CA GLU A 216 -1.15 -1.83 -14.82
C GLU A 216 -1.63 -2.94 -15.77
N GLY A 217 -2.94 -3.00 -16.00
CA GLY A 217 -3.55 -3.93 -16.94
C GLY A 217 -3.33 -5.40 -16.58
N ALA A 218 -2.56 -6.12 -17.41
CA ALA A 218 -2.32 -7.56 -17.27
C ALA A 218 -0.93 -7.91 -16.72
N GLU A 219 -0.20 -6.95 -16.15
CA GLU A 219 1.09 -7.23 -15.51
C GLU A 219 0.93 -8.09 -14.25
N THR A 220 1.78 -9.10 -14.08
CA THR A 220 1.77 -9.98 -12.90
C THR A 220 3.01 -9.83 -12.03
N SER A 221 3.76 -8.74 -12.18
CA SER A 221 5.00 -8.52 -11.44
C SER A 221 5.27 -7.06 -11.09
N PHE A 222 5.87 -6.83 -9.94
CA PHE A 222 6.30 -5.52 -9.46
C PHE A 222 7.75 -5.58 -9.00
N THR A 223 8.54 -4.55 -9.29
CA THR A 223 9.94 -4.47 -8.82
C THR A 223 10.03 -3.44 -7.70
N ALA A 224 10.36 -3.90 -6.49
CA ALA A 224 10.49 -3.07 -5.31
C ALA A 224 11.96 -2.98 -4.89
N LYS A 225 12.42 -1.78 -4.53
CA LYS A 225 13.73 -1.62 -3.92
C LYS A 225 13.64 -1.93 -2.42
N LEU A 226 14.21 -3.07 -2.01
CA LEU A 226 14.18 -3.54 -0.62
C LEU A 226 15.55 -3.37 0.04
N GLU A 227 15.52 -2.86 1.27
CA GLU A 227 16.69 -2.79 2.15
C GLU A 227 16.86 -4.11 2.94
N PRO A 228 17.99 -4.34 3.61
CA PRO A 228 18.21 -5.58 4.37
C PRO A 228 17.24 -5.71 5.55
N GLY A 229 16.57 -6.86 5.68
CA GLY A 229 15.54 -7.10 6.69
C GLY A 229 14.77 -8.39 6.46
N ALA A 230 13.84 -8.71 7.36
CA ALA A 230 12.84 -9.76 7.14
C ALA A 230 11.48 -9.09 6.88
N TYR A 231 10.76 -9.57 5.88
CA TYR A 231 9.49 -8.97 5.43
C TYR A 231 8.46 -10.04 5.11
N GLU A 232 7.18 -9.73 5.33
CA GLU A 232 6.10 -10.34 4.58
C GLU A 232 5.97 -9.59 3.24
N VAL A 233 5.98 -10.32 2.13
CA VAL A 233 5.54 -9.83 0.83
C VAL A 233 4.16 -10.40 0.59
N LYS A 234 3.16 -9.52 0.43
CA LYS A 234 1.76 -9.87 0.22
C LYS A 234 1.33 -9.37 -1.16
N VAL A 235 0.65 -10.23 -1.92
CA VAL A 235 0.05 -9.89 -3.22
C VAL A 235 -1.43 -10.17 -3.12
N THR A 236 -2.25 -9.28 -3.66
CA THR A 236 -3.71 -9.43 -3.68
C THR A 236 -4.25 -9.32 -5.10
N LEU A 237 -5.42 -9.93 -5.32
CA LEU A 237 -6.27 -9.65 -6.46
C LEU A 237 -7.26 -8.57 -6.05
N GLY A 238 -7.18 -7.41 -6.69
CA GLY A 238 -8.13 -6.31 -6.56
C GLY A 238 -9.26 -6.41 -7.60
N ASP A 239 -10.47 -6.00 -7.22
CA ASP A 239 -11.58 -5.75 -8.16
C ASP A 239 -11.47 -4.36 -8.83
N SER A 240 -12.44 -4.01 -9.69
CA SER A 240 -12.50 -2.70 -10.35
C SER A 240 -12.76 -1.50 -9.42
N ASN A 241 -13.06 -1.74 -8.14
CA ASN A 241 -13.17 -0.72 -7.08
C ASN A 241 -11.91 -0.66 -6.20
N HIS A 242 -10.82 -1.36 -6.59
CA HIS A 242 -9.60 -1.56 -5.81
C HIS A 242 -9.81 -2.27 -4.47
N GLN A 243 -10.86 -3.10 -4.34
CA GLN A 243 -11.09 -3.93 -3.16
C GLN A 243 -10.32 -5.24 -3.27
N ASP A 244 -9.51 -5.56 -2.26
CA ASP A 244 -8.76 -6.81 -2.20
C ASP A 244 -9.71 -8.00 -1.94
N ILE A 245 -9.92 -8.83 -2.97
CA ILE A 245 -10.83 -9.98 -2.91
C ILE A 245 -10.10 -11.31 -2.70
N ASN A 246 -8.84 -11.43 -3.10
CA ASN A 246 -8.02 -12.63 -2.87
C ASN A 246 -6.61 -12.22 -2.42
N ASN A 247 -5.91 -13.06 -1.64
CA ASN A 247 -4.56 -12.76 -1.18
C ASN A 247 -3.65 -13.99 -1.15
N ALA A 248 -2.36 -13.73 -1.33
CA ALA A 248 -1.28 -14.66 -1.06
C ALA A 248 -0.14 -13.89 -0.38
N SER A 249 0.62 -14.52 0.51
CA SER A 249 1.82 -13.93 1.10
C SER A 249 2.97 -14.93 1.25
N VAL A 250 4.19 -14.37 1.31
CA VAL A 250 5.44 -15.10 1.53
C VAL A 250 6.33 -14.32 2.50
N HIS A 251 7.01 -15.02 3.39
CA HIS A 251 8.11 -14.44 4.16
C HIS A 251 9.39 -14.41 3.30
N VAL A 252 10.11 -13.30 3.34
CA VAL A 252 11.33 -13.08 2.57
C VAL A 252 12.40 -12.45 3.47
N THR A 253 13.58 -13.05 3.49
CA THR A 253 14.77 -12.45 4.11
C THR A 253 15.56 -11.71 3.04
N VAL A 254 15.61 -10.39 3.14
CA VAL A 254 16.49 -9.56 2.30
C VAL A 254 17.85 -9.48 3.00
N ALA A 255 18.83 -10.20 2.45
CA ALA A 255 20.20 -10.14 2.91
C ALA A 255 20.85 -8.81 2.51
N ALA A 256 21.77 -8.31 3.34
CA ALA A 256 22.66 -7.23 2.93
C ALA A 256 23.32 -7.62 1.61
N ALA A 257 23.21 -6.75 0.59
CA ALA A 257 23.89 -6.95 -0.68
C ALA A 257 25.37 -7.20 -0.37
N GLU A 258 25.85 -8.41 -0.64
CA GLU A 258 27.23 -8.77 -0.35
C GLU A 258 28.09 -7.85 -1.19
N ALA A 259 28.71 -6.86 -0.53
CA ALA A 259 29.41 -5.77 -1.18
C ALA A 259 30.48 -6.42 -2.05
N ALA A 260 30.26 -6.41 -3.37
CA ALA A 260 30.95 -7.27 -4.31
C ALA A 260 32.43 -7.18 -4.02
N GLN A 261 32.99 -8.25 -3.45
CA GLN A 261 34.42 -8.30 -3.18
C GLN A 261 35.06 -8.17 -4.55
N ALA A 262 35.59 -6.98 -4.83
CA ALA A 262 36.36 -6.72 -6.02
C ALA A 262 37.49 -7.74 -5.98
N THR A 263 37.35 -8.79 -6.78
CA THR A 263 38.36 -9.81 -6.97
C THR A 263 39.53 -9.08 -7.60
N ALA A 264 40.43 -8.61 -6.74
CA ALA A 264 41.59 -7.87 -7.13
C ALA A 264 42.38 -8.80 -8.06
N THR A 265 42.31 -8.50 -9.35
CA THR A 265 43.15 -9.12 -10.37
C THR A 265 44.57 -9.13 -9.81
N PRO A 266 45.18 -10.30 -9.57
CA PRO A 266 46.53 -10.33 -9.08
C PRO A 266 47.39 -9.64 -10.13
N ALA A 267 48.04 -8.54 -9.73
CA ALA A 267 48.81 -7.71 -10.65
C ALA A 267 49.84 -8.59 -11.36
N ALA A 268 49.70 -8.72 -12.67
CA ALA A 268 50.64 -9.46 -13.49
C ALA A 268 52.01 -8.80 -13.33
N THR A 269 52.96 -9.53 -12.74
CA THR A 269 54.33 -9.06 -12.57
C THR A 269 54.94 -8.78 -13.94
N GLU A 270 55.40 -7.54 -14.12
CA GLU A 270 56.08 -7.08 -15.33
C GLU A 270 57.33 -7.93 -15.59
N ALA A 271 57.36 -8.61 -16.73
CA ALA A 271 58.51 -9.36 -17.21
C ALA A 271 59.09 -8.68 -18.45
N ALA A 272 60.39 -8.38 -18.40
CA ALA A 272 61.14 -7.67 -19.43
C ALA A 272 61.21 -8.43 -20.78
N PRO A 273 61.45 -7.73 -21.92
CA PRO A 273 61.29 -8.31 -23.25
C PRO A 273 62.51 -9.12 -23.73
N ALA A 274 62.26 -10.18 -24.51
CA ALA A 274 63.31 -10.93 -25.20
C ALA A 274 62.89 -11.49 -26.58
N ALA A 275 63.54 -10.96 -27.63
CA ALA A 275 63.95 -11.59 -28.90
C ALA A 275 63.05 -12.60 -29.66
N THR A 276 62.59 -12.19 -30.84
CA THR A 276 62.47 -12.99 -32.09
C THR A 276 63.88 -13.34 -32.65
N PRO A 277 64.08 -14.21 -33.69
CA PRO A 277 63.17 -15.17 -34.36
C PRO A 277 63.78 -16.59 -34.62
N ALA A 278 62.98 -17.55 -35.14
CA ALA A 278 63.31 -18.39 -36.33
C ALA A 278 62.18 -19.43 -36.64
N PRO A 279 61.98 -19.88 -37.90
CA PRO A 279 60.77 -20.61 -38.33
C PRO A 279 61.00 -22.07 -38.77
N THR A 280 59.95 -22.91 -38.84
CA THR A 280 59.96 -24.17 -39.63
C THR A 280 58.58 -24.62 -40.14
N GLU A 281 58.53 -24.86 -41.45
CA GLU A 281 57.67 -25.73 -42.28
C GLU A 281 56.15 -25.57 -42.53
N THR A 282 55.86 -25.90 -43.79
CA THR A 282 54.63 -25.87 -44.58
C THR A 282 53.94 -27.23 -44.68
N ALA A 283 52.61 -27.25 -44.87
CA ALA A 283 51.95 -28.14 -45.85
C ALA A 283 50.54 -27.59 -46.24
N PRO A 284 50.02 -27.83 -47.46
CA PRO A 284 48.81 -27.18 -47.98
C PRO A 284 47.58 -28.10 -48.14
N SER A 285 46.38 -27.53 -48.28
CA SER A 285 45.23 -28.16 -48.97
C SER A 285 44.11 -27.18 -49.39
N THR A 286 44.09 -26.89 -50.70
CA THR A 286 42.95 -26.71 -51.63
C THR A 286 41.56 -26.21 -51.19
N LEU A 287 41.11 -25.14 -51.88
CA LEU A 287 39.71 -24.71 -52.12
C LEU A 287 38.98 -25.66 -53.12
N PRO A 288 37.63 -25.66 -53.20
CA PRO A 288 36.82 -24.69 -53.99
C PRO A 288 35.74 -23.99 -53.14
N ALA A 289 35.34 -22.71 -53.33
CA ALA A 289 34.81 -21.96 -54.49
C ALA A 289 33.27 -21.90 -54.55
N THR A 290 32.73 -20.80 -55.10
CA THR A 290 31.33 -20.30 -55.04
C THR A 290 30.90 -19.70 -53.69
N GLY A 291 30.23 -18.55 -53.60
CA GLY A 291 29.89 -17.52 -54.60
C GLY A 291 28.89 -16.51 -54.01
N GLY A 292 28.87 -15.25 -54.47
CA GLY A 292 27.85 -14.27 -54.05
C GLY A 292 28.35 -12.89 -53.65
N GLU A 293 28.34 -11.96 -54.61
CA GLU A 293 28.05 -10.52 -54.44
C GLU A 293 26.72 -10.30 -53.65
N VAL A 294 26.34 -9.16 -53.05
CA VAL A 294 26.76 -7.73 -53.04
C VAL A 294 26.08 -7.06 -51.82
N GLY A 295 26.53 -5.87 -51.37
CA GLY A 295 25.71 -5.01 -50.49
C GLY A 295 26.43 -3.85 -49.79
N PHE A 296 26.18 -2.61 -50.23
CA PHE A 296 26.75 -1.37 -49.66
C PHE A 296 25.86 -0.74 -48.56
N GLY A 297 26.45 0.14 -47.72
CA GLY A 297 25.76 1.04 -46.77
C GLY A 297 26.11 0.72 -45.31
N PHE A 298 27.09 1.34 -44.61
CA PHE A 298 27.61 2.73 -44.56
C PHE A 298 26.71 3.73 -43.80
N TYR A 299 27.33 4.45 -42.84
CA TYR A 299 26.81 5.48 -41.92
C TYR A 299 25.93 4.95 -40.75
N ALA A 300 26.22 5.16 -39.44
CA ALA A 300 26.85 6.28 -38.72
C ALA A 300 25.98 7.57 -38.76
N LEU A 301 25.87 8.46 -37.75
CA LEU A 301 26.60 8.69 -36.50
C LEU A 301 25.86 9.77 -35.67
N LEU A 302 26.05 9.79 -34.34
CA LEU A 302 25.90 10.91 -33.39
C LEU A 302 24.51 11.47 -32.99
N ALA A 303 24.48 11.92 -31.73
CA ALA A 303 23.43 12.70 -31.06
C ALA A 303 23.94 14.13 -30.76
N VAL A 304 23.03 15.09 -30.54
CA VAL A 304 23.28 16.35 -29.81
C VAL A 304 22.01 16.79 -29.04
N LEU A 305 22.19 17.41 -27.87
CA LEU A 305 21.14 18.00 -27.01
C LEU A 305 20.49 19.26 -27.62
N GLY A 306 19.31 19.64 -27.09
CA GLY A 306 18.78 21.00 -27.17
C GLY A 306 17.81 21.32 -26.02
N LEU A 307 18.14 22.32 -25.19
CA LEU A 307 17.35 22.80 -24.05
C LEU A 307 16.93 24.26 -24.30
N VAL A 308 15.64 24.59 -24.18
CA VAL A 308 15.14 25.99 -24.20
C VAL A 308 13.95 26.14 -23.23
N ILE A 309 13.97 27.24 -22.48
CA ILE A 309 12.92 27.74 -21.57
C ILE A 309 12.46 29.11 -22.11
N PHE A 310 11.16 29.47 -22.07
CA PHE A 310 10.62 30.78 -21.57
C PHE A 310 9.12 31.06 -21.92
N GLY A 311 8.46 31.86 -21.05
CA GLY A 311 7.26 32.67 -21.34
C GLY A 311 5.90 31.99 -21.01
N ALA A 312 5.03 32.40 -20.07
CA ALA A 312 4.56 33.71 -19.56
C ALA A 312 3.55 34.44 -20.48
N GLY A 313 2.31 34.71 -20.01
CA GLY A 313 1.33 35.51 -20.79
C GLY A 313 -0.16 35.48 -20.40
N THR A 314 -0.51 35.97 -19.21
CA THR A 314 -1.81 36.58 -18.77
C THR A 314 -3.04 36.72 -19.71
N PHE A 315 -4.20 36.24 -19.22
CA PHE A 315 -5.43 37.02 -18.91
C PHE A 315 -6.25 37.74 -20.03
N VAL A 316 -7.51 37.32 -20.26
CA VAL A 316 -8.66 38.21 -20.61
C VAL A 316 -9.95 37.74 -19.91
N TYR A 317 -10.71 38.72 -19.42
CA TYR A 317 -11.99 38.61 -18.71
C TYR A 317 -13.17 38.95 -19.66
N ALA A 318 -14.28 38.20 -19.60
CA ALA A 318 -15.55 38.63 -20.18
C ALA A 318 -16.76 38.11 -19.37
N ARG A 319 -17.81 38.93 -19.29
CA ARG A 319 -18.92 38.84 -18.33
C ARG A 319 -20.24 39.07 -19.06
N ASN A 320 -21.24 38.21 -18.84
CA ASN A 320 -22.70 38.47 -18.94
C ASN A 320 -23.40 37.22 -18.34
N LYS A 321 -24.42 37.26 -17.46
CA LYS A 321 -25.61 38.13 -17.36
C LYS A 321 -26.50 38.14 -18.61
N GLN A 322 -27.37 37.13 -18.70
CA GLN A 322 -28.80 37.30 -18.39
C GLN A 322 -29.18 36.21 -17.39
#